data_AF-A0A1B8G7S9-F1
#
_entry.id   AF-A0A1B8G7S9-F1
#
_cell.length_a   1.000
_cell.length_b   1.000
_cell.length_c   1.000
_cell.angle_alpha   90.00
_cell.angle_beta   90.00
_cell.angle_gamma   90.00
#
_symmetry.space_group_name_H-M   'P 1'
#
loop_
_entity.id
_entity.type
_entity.pdbx_description
1 polymer ?
#
loop_
_entity_poly.entity_id
_entity_poly.type
_entity_poly.pdbx_seq_one_letter_code
_entity_poly.pdbx_strand_id
1 'polypeptide(L)'
;MENATELAASQAPKPADMSAAPRSPSHSGSDTSDVDLNEDDEGWEDAEPEEEQDQIVSLFDDKVFTDVSSMLLYCKEKYGFDFLEIRNKFSLDFYGSIKLVNYIRTAVRNGQTTLADVAKADFEDDKFMIPVLQDDALLFNLDDLPPACKQGDEPVADDRNLLVRVAELEEELRKTQFQFEDYRSVVKKTLTDKWNDTSADKNAVLPEPPAEKRDDDSHYFTSYSYNDIHETMLKDTVRTDAYRDFIYQNKHLFKGKVVLDVGCGTGILSLFCAKAGAARVIAVDNSDIIDKARENIFNNGFADTITCLRGKVEEVTLPVEKVDIIVSEWMGYCLLYEAMLDSVIWARDKYLKPDGLMVPSHMNMWVAPVSDADYVADHFTFWRDVYGFDMKAMMAGIREDAQVLHMPGSTICGDAFPFLQLSLHTTTVKDLVFTRPWKTTFTSDIDRLDGFDIWFDTFFMPSGSDAVPVDARAEDWTKQKQKGVAFTTGPFGKETHWRQGVMFIDHEGAKSSKTFAVGDTLEGSLEYAVPEDNSRALDVKFSWASGPDKETTTQTWKMR
;
A
#
# COMPACT_ATOMS: atom_id res chain seq x y z
N MET A 1 3.64 -70.00 40.61
CA MET A 1 3.54 -71.13 39.66
C MET A 1 4.11 -70.60 38.36
N GLU A 2 5.43 -70.65 38.23
CA GLU A 2 6.20 -71.74 37.61
C GLU A 2 6.15 -71.68 36.07
N ASN A 3 7.33 -71.39 35.52
CA ASN A 3 7.99 -72.00 34.35
C ASN A 3 7.30 -71.86 32.98
N ALA A 4 7.96 -71.20 32.01
CA ALA A 4 9.00 -71.78 31.11
C ALA A 4 8.37 -72.81 30.14
N THR A 5 8.69 -72.92 28.85
CA THR A 5 9.95 -72.71 28.12
C THR A 5 9.64 -72.82 26.61
N GLU A 6 10.44 -72.11 25.80
CA GLU A 6 11.05 -72.49 24.50
C GLU A 6 10.41 -73.53 23.55
N LEU A 7 10.41 -73.22 22.24
CA LEU A 7 11.48 -73.69 21.33
C LEU A 7 11.40 -73.05 19.94
N ALA A 8 12.55 -72.51 19.53
CA ALA A 8 12.86 -71.97 18.21
C ALA A 8 13.54 -73.03 17.32
N ALA A 9 13.48 -72.84 16.00
CA ALA A 9 14.60 -72.96 15.03
C ALA A 9 14.04 -72.89 13.59
N SER A 10 14.43 -71.90 12.76
CA SER A 10 15.63 -71.89 11.86
C SER A 10 15.43 -72.85 10.67
N GLN A 11 15.66 -72.55 9.38
CA GLN A 11 16.66 -71.72 8.70
C GLN A 11 16.26 -71.56 7.19
N ALA A 12 16.81 -70.53 6.54
CA ALA A 12 16.74 -70.18 5.10
C ALA A 12 17.61 -71.15 4.21
N PRO A 13 18.01 -70.88 2.92
CA PRO A 13 17.66 -69.85 1.92
C PRO A 13 17.50 -70.34 0.43
N LYS A 14 17.30 -69.38 -0.49
CA LYS A 14 17.27 -69.30 -1.98
C LYS A 14 18.07 -70.31 -2.84
N PRO A 15 17.75 -70.41 -4.16
CA PRO A 15 18.56 -69.72 -5.18
C PRO A 15 17.76 -69.06 -6.33
N ALA A 16 18.45 -68.25 -7.14
CA ALA A 16 17.98 -67.50 -8.31
C ALA A 16 18.47 -68.13 -9.63
N ASP A 17 17.78 -67.94 -10.76
CA ASP A 17 18.40 -67.44 -12.02
C ASP A 17 17.39 -67.04 -13.13
N MET A 18 17.90 -66.29 -14.11
CA MET A 18 17.32 -65.41 -15.16
C MET A 18 16.58 -66.04 -16.36
N SER A 19 15.66 -65.27 -17.00
CA SER A 19 15.80 -64.69 -18.38
C SER A 19 14.49 -64.50 -19.20
N ALA A 20 14.47 -63.39 -19.97
CA ALA A 20 13.81 -63.09 -21.27
C ALA A 20 12.27 -62.87 -21.42
N ALA A 21 11.92 -61.72 -22.03
CA ALA A 21 10.66 -61.39 -22.73
C ALA A 21 10.73 -61.86 -24.23
N PRO A 22 9.76 -61.63 -25.18
CA PRO A 22 8.51 -60.81 -25.16
C PRO A 22 7.27 -61.36 -25.97
N ARG A 23 6.13 -60.62 -25.95
CA ARG A 23 5.10 -60.35 -27.01
C ARG A 23 3.60 -60.50 -26.63
N SER A 24 2.86 -59.38 -26.83
CA SER A 24 1.49 -59.16 -27.40
C SER A 24 0.23 -59.77 -26.73
N PRO A 25 -0.94 -59.06 -26.76
CA PRO A 25 -1.89 -58.98 -27.91
C PRO A 25 -2.35 -57.54 -28.29
N SER A 26 -2.37 -57.12 -29.58
CA SER A 26 -3.51 -57.06 -30.57
C SER A 26 -4.71 -56.16 -30.18
N HIS A 27 -4.95 -54.96 -30.75
CA HIS A 27 -5.40 -54.56 -32.13
C HIS A 27 -6.76 -55.16 -32.53
N SER A 28 -7.72 -54.52 -33.22
CA SER A 28 -7.86 -53.35 -34.14
C SER A 28 -9.38 -53.19 -34.43
N GLY A 29 -9.99 -52.18 -35.04
CA GLY A 29 -9.62 -51.03 -35.90
C GLY A 29 -10.91 -50.21 -36.16
N SER A 30 -10.81 -48.88 -36.34
CA SER A 30 -10.87 -48.11 -37.61
C SER A 30 -12.30 -48.05 -38.21
N ASP A 31 -12.84 -46.96 -38.75
CA ASP A 31 -12.33 -45.94 -39.70
C ASP A 31 -13.33 -44.75 -39.74
N THR A 32 -12.92 -43.48 -39.58
CA THR A 32 -12.42 -42.47 -40.56
C THR A 32 -13.45 -41.66 -41.35
N SER A 33 -13.29 -40.33 -41.29
CA SER A 33 -13.35 -39.33 -42.39
C SER A 33 -13.03 -37.95 -41.78
N ASP A 34 -11.78 -37.48 -41.84
CA ASP A 34 -11.16 -36.70 -42.94
C ASP A 34 -11.78 -35.32 -43.18
N VAL A 35 -11.05 -34.28 -42.77
CA VAL A 35 -10.89 -33.02 -43.52
C VAL A 35 -9.59 -32.31 -43.08
N ASP A 36 -8.62 -32.35 -43.99
CA ASP A 36 -7.48 -31.41 -44.12
C ASP A 36 -7.99 -29.97 -44.27
N LEU A 37 -7.36 -29.01 -43.59
CA LEU A 37 -7.10 -27.68 -44.14
C LEU A 37 -5.74 -27.15 -43.63
N ASN A 38 -4.85 -26.92 -44.59
CA ASN A 38 -3.64 -26.11 -44.50
C ASN A 38 -3.98 -24.62 -44.41
N GLU A 39 -2.95 -23.84 -44.04
CA GLU A 39 -2.74 -22.40 -44.31
C GLU A 39 -3.67 -21.42 -43.59
N ASP A 40 -3.21 -20.95 -42.43
CA ASP A 40 -3.03 -19.53 -42.04
C ASP A 40 -3.16 -19.40 -40.51
N ASP A 41 -2.08 -19.69 -39.77
CA ASP A 41 -1.92 -19.23 -38.38
C ASP A 41 -0.83 -18.15 -38.42
N GLU A 42 -1.22 -16.99 -38.93
CA GLU A 42 -0.43 -15.77 -38.85
C GLU A 42 -0.22 -15.41 -37.37
N GLY A 43 1.03 -15.10 -37.05
CA GLY A 43 1.46 -14.78 -35.71
C GLY A 43 0.73 -13.57 -35.13
N TRP A 44 0.79 -13.50 -33.81
CA TRP A 44 0.60 -12.23 -33.10
C TRP A 44 1.76 -11.32 -33.47
N GLU A 45 1.64 -10.63 -34.60
CA GLU A 45 2.42 -9.43 -34.89
C GLU A 45 2.11 -8.39 -33.82
N ASP A 46 3.16 -7.68 -33.42
CA ASP A 46 3.20 -6.68 -32.37
C ASP A 46 2.00 -5.71 -32.47
N ALA A 47 1.11 -5.72 -31.48
CA ALA A 47 0.22 -4.59 -31.26
C ALA A 47 1.03 -3.47 -30.62
N GLU A 48 1.64 -2.62 -31.46
CA GLU A 48 1.98 -1.26 -31.06
C GLU A 48 0.73 -0.60 -30.45
N PRO A 49 0.85 0.30 -29.47
CA PRO A 49 -0.30 1.05 -28.98
C PRO A 49 -0.76 1.99 -30.10
N GLU A 50 -1.60 1.48 -30.99
CA GLU A 50 -2.43 2.31 -31.86
C GLU A 50 -3.34 3.10 -30.92
N GLU A 51 -3.24 4.43 -30.96
CA GLU A 51 -4.31 5.28 -30.48
C GLU A 51 -5.57 4.91 -31.30
N GLU A 52 -6.38 3.97 -30.82
CA GLU A 52 -7.67 3.62 -31.43
C GLU A 52 -8.53 4.89 -31.44
N GLN A 53 -8.55 5.58 -32.58
CA GLN A 53 -9.47 6.69 -32.80
C GLN A 53 -10.87 6.08 -32.99
N ASP A 54 -11.74 6.27 -32.00
CA ASP A 54 -13.13 5.82 -32.04
C ASP A 54 -13.81 6.19 -33.37
N GLN A 55 -14.11 5.18 -34.18
CA GLN A 55 -14.77 5.35 -35.47
C GLN A 55 -16.28 5.45 -35.28
N ILE A 56 -16.79 6.68 -35.20
CA ILE A 56 -18.20 6.96 -34.95
C ILE A 56 -18.97 6.97 -36.27
N VAL A 57 -19.83 5.97 -36.48
CA VAL A 57 -20.72 5.88 -37.65
C VAL A 57 -21.90 6.85 -37.53
N SER A 58 -22.28 7.50 -38.64
CA SER A 58 -23.47 8.36 -38.69
C SER A 58 -24.76 7.64 -38.28
N LEU A 59 -25.78 8.42 -37.91
CA LEU A 59 -27.10 7.88 -37.58
C LEU A 59 -27.90 7.43 -38.81
N PHE A 60 -27.63 8.02 -39.98
CA PHE A 60 -28.46 7.88 -41.19
C PHE A 60 -27.75 7.28 -42.41
N ASP A 61 -26.42 7.22 -42.40
CA ASP A 61 -25.61 6.63 -43.47
C ASP A 61 -24.33 5.99 -42.93
N ASP A 62 -23.59 5.31 -43.81
CA ASP A 62 -22.37 4.58 -43.45
C ASP A 62 -21.13 5.50 -43.34
N LYS A 63 -21.33 6.83 -43.18
CA LYS A 63 -20.22 7.77 -43.05
C LYS A 63 -19.63 7.73 -41.64
N VAL A 64 -18.31 7.67 -41.55
CA VAL A 64 -17.56 7.57 -40.29
C VAL A 64 -16.94 8.93 -39.91
N PHE A 65 -16.88 9.20 -38.61
CA PHE A 65 -16.34 10.41 -38.00
C PHE A 65 -15.41 10.05 -36.85
N THR A 66 -14.48 10.96 -36.53
CA THR A 66 -13.54 10.84 -35.41
C THR A 66 -14.07 11.47 -34.12
N ASP A 67 -15.19 12.20 -34.17
CA ASP A 67 -15.80 12.85 -33.02
C ASP A 67 -17.33 12.93 -33.15
N VAL A 68 -18.03 12.84 -32.01
CA VAL A 68 -19.51 12.81 -31.97
C VAL A 68 -20.10 14.14 -32.44
N SER A 69 -19.44 15.27 -32.15
CA SER A 69 -19.95 16.61 -32.45
C SER A 69 -20.05 16.86 -33.96
N SER A 70 -19.02 16.48 -34.71
CA SER A 70 -18.98 16.56 -36.17
C SER A 70 -20.01 15.64 -36.82
N MET A 71 -20.21 14.44 -36.28
CA MET A 71 -21.23 13.49 -36.76
C MET A 71 -22.64 14.06 -36.58
N LEU A 72 -22.94 14.64 -35.42
CA LEU A 72 -24.25 15.25 -35.14
C LEU A 72 -24.51 16.51 -35.99
N LEU A 73 -23.50 17.35 -36.21
CA LEU A 73 -23.60 18.51 -37.09
C LEU A 73 -23.92 18.08 -38.53
N TYR A 74 -23.24 17.04 -39.03
CA TYR A 74 -23.51 16.48 -40.34
C TYR A 74 -24.94 15.92 -40.46
N CYS A 75 -25.45 15.23 -39.43
CA CYS A 75 -26.83 14.75 -39.40
C CYS A 75 -27.85 15.91 -39.47
N LYS A 76 -27.55 17.01 -38.77
CA LYS A 76 -28.36 18.23 -38.79
C LYS A 76 -28.37 18.92 -40.14
N GLU A 77 -27.21 19.06 -40.79
CA GLU A 77 -27.10 19.76 -42.08
C GLU A 77 -27.64 18.95 -43.26
N LYS A 78 -27.38 17.64 -43.31
CA LYS A 78 -27.75 16.79 -44.46
C LYS A 78 -29.16 16.20 -44.33
N TYR A 79 -29.54 15.78 -43.13
CA TYR A 79 -30.81 15.09 -42.88
C TYR A 79 -31.83 15.95 -42.13
N GLY A 80 -31.45 17.18 -41.75
CA GLY A 80 -32.33 18.07 -40.98
C GLY A 80 -32.64 17.57 -39.57
N PHE A 81 -31.86 16.60 -39.07
CA PHE A 81 -32.14 15.92 -37.81
C PHE A 81 -31.23 16.41 -36.69
N ASP A 82 -31.82 17.11 -35.72
CA ASP A 82 -31.10 17.60 -34.53
C ASP A 82 -31.32 16.67 -33.34
N PHE A 83 -30.35 15.78 -33.10
CA PHE A 83 -30.38 14.83 -31.99
C PHE A 83 -30.41 15.53 -30.62
N LEU A 84 -29.66 16.62 -30.45
CA LEU A 84 -29.58 17.34 -29.18
C LEU A 84 -30.90 18.06 -28.86
N GLU A 85 -31.55 18.61 -29.88
CA GLU A 85 -32.88 19.21 -29.72
C GLU A 85 -33.92 18.19 -29.27
N ILE A 86 -33.96 17.00 -29.88
CA ILE A 86 -34.92 15.94 -29.54
C ILE A 86 -34.63 15.38 -28.14
N ARG A 87 -33.36 15.16 -27.80
CA ARG A 87 -32.93 14.72 -26.47
C ARG A 87 -33.36 15.71 -25.39
N ASN A 88 -33.21 17.01 -25.64
CA ASN A 88 -33.64 18.07 -24.72
C ASN A 88 -35.16 18.20 -24.66
N LYS A 89 -35.85 18.15 -25.80
CA LYS A 89 -37.31 18.23 -25.91
C LYS A 89 -38.01 17.15 -25.09
N PHE A 90 -37.49 15.93 -25.08
CA PHE A 90 -38.07 14.81 -24.33
C PHE A 90 -37.42 14.54 -22.97
N SER A 91 -36.42 15.35 -22.58
CA SER A 91 -35.65 15.19 -21.34
C SER A 91 -35.12 13.76 -21.17
N LEU A 92 -34.47 13.24 -22.22
CA LEU A 92 -33.96 11.86 -22.22
C LEU A 92 -32.72 11.77 -21.33
N ASP A 93 -32.67 10.71 -20.52
CA ASP A 93 -31.48 10.28 -19.81
C ASP A 93 -30.56 9.46 -20.72
N PHE A 94 -29.45 8.95 -20.18
CA PHE A 94 -28.48 8.14 -20.93
C PHE A 94 -29.16 6.96 -21.66
N TYR A 95 -29.98 6.20 -20.94
CA TYR A 95 -30.69 5.05 -21.50
C TYR A 95 -31.75 5.45 -22.54
N GLY A 96 -32.47 6.55 -22.32
CA GLY A 96 -33.38 7.12 -23.32
C GLY A 96 -32.66 7.56 -24.61
N SER A 97 -31.42 8.04 -24.48
CA SER A 97 -30.58 8.42 -25.62
C SER A 97 -30.10 7.20 -26.40
N ILE A 98 -29.73 6.11 -25.73
CA ILE A 98 -29.42 4.82 -26.37
C ILE A 98 -30.63 4.30 -27.17
N LYS A 99 -31.81 4.29 -26.55
CA LYS A 99 -33.05 3.85 -27.22
C LYS A 99 -33.36 4.67 -28.46
N LEU A 100 -33.14 5.99 -28.40
CA LEU A 100 -33.32 6.88 -29.55
C LEU A 100 -32.33 6.57 -30.69
N VAL A 101 -31.04 6.36 -30.39
CA VAL A 101 -30.01 6.00 -31.38
C VAL A 101 -30.38 4.68 -32.09
N ASN A 102 -30.75 3.65 -31.32
CA ASN A 102 -31.12 2.35 -31.86
C ASN A 102 -32.44 2.39 -32.64
N TYR A 103 -33.42 3.20 -32.22
CA TYR A 103 -34.63 3.44 -32.98
C TYR A 103 -34.32 4.03 -34.36
N ILE A 104 -33.50 5.09 -34.42
CA ILE A 104 -33.13 5.76 -35.66
C ILE A 104 -32.43 4.79 -36.61
N ARG A 105 -31.44 4.05 -36.11
CA ARG A 105 -30.67 3.09 -36.93
C ARG A 105 -31.52 1.91 -37.40
N THR A 106 -32.50 1.47 -36.60
CA THR A 106 -33.48 0.46 -37.02
C THR A 106 -34.37 0.98 -38.15
N ALA A 107 -34.87 2.22 -38.04
CA ALA A 107 -35.70 2.85 -39.06
C ALA A 107 -34.94 3.04 -40.38
N VAL A 108 -33.68 3.47 -40.31
CA VAL A 108 -32.78 3.63 -41.46
C VAL A 108 -32.50 2.30 -42.14
N ARG A 109 -32.22 1.23 -41.37
CA ARG A 109 -32.05 -0.13 -41.89
C ARG A 109 -33.31 -0.67 -42.59
N ASN A 110 -34.49 -0.23 -42.15
CA ASN A 110 -35.77 -0.55 -42.77
C ASN A 110 -36.14 0.35 -43.96
N GLY A 111 -35.22 1.23 -44.40
CA GLY A 111 -35.35 2.03 -45.61
C GLY A 111 -35.96 3.43 -45.41
N GLN A 112 -36.13 3.91 -44.17
CA GLN A 112 -36.59 5.28 -43.90
C GLN A 112 -35.40 6.24 -43.86
N THR A 113 -35.31 7.12 -44.85
CA THR A 113 -34.19 8.07 -45.00
C THR A 113 -34.43 9.44 -44.38
N THR A 114 -35.63 9.70 -43.84
CA THR A 114 -35.97 10.95 -43.11
C THR A 114 -36.91 10.65 -41.94
N LEU A 115 -36.62 11.21 -40.77
CA LEU A 115 -37.36 11.02 -39.51
C LEU A 115 -37.74 12.40 -38.94
N ALA A 116 -38.69 13.08 -39.58
CA ALA A 116 -39.03 14.46 -39.24
C ALA A 116 -39.90 14.62 -37.98
N ASP A 117 -40.62 13.57 -37.55
CA ASP A 117 -41.61 13.65 -36.47
C ASP A 117 -41.51 12.45 -35.49
N VAL A 118 -40.39 12.31 -34.79
CA VAL A 118 -40.20 11.25 -33.78
C VAL A 118 -40.97 11.60 -32.51
N ALA A 119 -41.96 10.79 -32.12
CA ALA A 119 -42.66 10.90 -30.86
C ALA A 119 -41.99 10.02 -29.78
N LYS A 120 -42.10 10.41 -28.51
CA LYS A 120 -41.49 9.67 -27.39
C LYS A 120 -41.95 8.20 -27.33
N ALA A 121 -43.21 7.94 -27.65
CA ALA A 121 -43.79 6.59 -27.66
C ALA A 121 -43.18 5.66 -28.73
N ASP A 122 -42.53 6.21 -29.76
CA ASP A 122 -41.99 5.41 -30.87
C ASP A 122 -40.75 4.60 -30.48
N PHE A 123 -40.03 5.05 -29.45
CA PHE A 123 -38.76 4.48 -29.00
C PHE A 123 -38.72 4.12 -27.51
N GLU A 124 -39.86 4.12 -26.81
CA GLU A 124 -39.94 3.73 -25.39
C GLU A 124 -39.78 2.22 -25.16
N ASP A 125 -40.08 1.40 -26.17
CA ASP A 125 -40.00 -0.07 -26.12
C ASP A 125 -38.59 -0.58 -25.79
N ASP A 126 -38.50 -1.55 -24.88
CA ASP A 126 -37.24 -2.12 -24.41
C ASP A 126 -36.46 -2.87 -25.50
N LYS A 127 -37.09 -3.23 -26.62
CA LYS A 127 -36.37 -3.79 -27.78
C LYS A 127 -35.27 -2.84 -28.31
N PHE A 128 -35.38 -1.54 -28.08
CA PHE A 128 -34.38 -0.55 -28.50
C PHE A 128 -33.20 -0.41 -27.52
N MET A 129 -33.17 -1.20 -26.44
CA MET A 129 -31.98 -1.35 -25.60
C MET A 129 -30.91 -2.23 -26.24
N ILE A 130 -31.24 -2.95 -27.31
CA ILE A 130 -30.31 -3.82 -28.02
C ILE A 130 -29.64 -3.02 -29.14
N PRO A 131 -28.29 -2.89 -29.15
CA PRO A 131 -27.57 -2.18 -30.20
C PRO A 131 -27.86 -2.74 -31.59
N VAL A 132 -28.12 -1.85 -32.54
CA VAL A 132 -28.33 -2.22 -33.96
C VAL A 132 -27.02 -2.49 -34.68
N LEU A 133 -25.98 -1.76 -34.27
CA LEU A 133 -24.60 -1.92 -34.73
C LEU A 133 -23.80 -2.62 -33.63
N GLN A 134 -22.99 -3.60 -34.04
CA GLN A 134 -22.05 -4.27 -33.16
C GLN A 134 -20.87 -3.33 -32.91
N ASP A 135 -20.43 -3.21 -31.65
CA ASP A 135 -19.32 -2.34 -31.22
C ASP A 135 -19.53 -0.85 -31.56
N ASP A 136 -20.71 -0.35 -31.20
CA ASP A 136 -21.16 1.00 -31.53
C ASP A 136 -20.47 2.09 -30.69
N ALA A 137 -19.36 2.62 -31.21
CA ALA A 137 -18.58 3.71 -30.61
C ALA A 137 -19.43 4.94 -30.21
N LEU A 138 -20.56 5.19 -30.89
CA LEU A 138 -21.45 6.29 -30.52
C LEU A 138 -22.10 6.06 -29.16
N LEU A 139 -22.51 4.83 -28.82
CA LEU A 139 -23.22 4.54 -27.57
C LEU A 139 -22.32 4.67 -26.34
N PHE A 140 -21.02 4.39 -26.50
CA PHE A 140 -20.03 4.57 -25.44
C PHE A 140 -19.69 6.05 -25.20
N ASN A 141 -19.80 6.88 -26.24
CA ASN A 141 -19.47 8.31 -26.19
C ASN A 141 -20.71 9.22 -26.01
N LEU A 142 -21.87 8.68 -25.61
CA LEU A 142 -23.08 9.49 -25.34
C LEU A 142 -22.97 10.35 -24.07
N ASP A 143 -22.14 9.95 -23.10
CA ASP A 143 -21.91 10.69 -21.85
C ASP A 143 -21.06 11.96 -22.04
N ASP A 144 -20.29 12.03 -23.13
CA ASP A 144 -19.48 13.20 -23.48
C ASP A 144 -20.30 14.34 -24.08
N LEU A 145 -21.59 14.10 -24.35
CA LEU A 145 -22.49 15.12 -24.86
C LEU A 145 -22.89 16.11 -23.75
N PRO A 146 -23.05 17.42 -24.05
CA PRO A 146 -23.45 18.42 -23.06
C PRO A 146 -24.70 17.99 -22.27
N PRO A 147 -24.83 18.29 -20.97
CA PRO A 147 -26.00 17.87 -20.19
C PRO A 147 -27.30 18.44 -20.78
N ALA A 148 -28.37 17.64 -20.79
CA ALA A 148 -29.64 18.04 -21.37
C ALA A 148 -30.25 19.24 -20.62
N CYS A 149 -30.44 20.37 -21.31
CA CYS A 149 -31.12 21.53 -20.73
C CYS A 149 -32.60 21.20 -20.55
N LYS A 150 -33.07 21.12 -19.30
CA LYS A 150 -34.50 21.03 -19.00
C LYS A 150 -35.20 22.29 -19.50
N GLN A 151 -36.00 22.18 -20.57
CA GLN A 151 -36.92 23.26 -20.94
C GLN A 151 -38.01 23.35 -19.88
N GLY A 152 -37.89 24.35 -19.01
CA GLY A 152 -38.81 24.55 -17.90
C GLY A 152 -38.43 25.69 -16.95
N ASP A 153 -37.17 26.10 -16.92
CA ASP A 153 -36.75 27.29 -16.17
C ASP A 153 -36.14 28.31 -17.14
N GLU A 154 -36.92 29.33 -17.52
CA GLU A 154 -36.30 30.60 -17.88
C GLU A 154 -35.52 31.09 -16.66
N PRO A 155 -34.21 31.35 -16.76
CA PRO A 155 -33.49 31.94 -15.65
C PRO A 155 -33.89 33.40 -15.58
N VAL A 156 -34.73 33.74 -14.61
CA VAL A 156 -34.58 35.04 -13.99
C VAL A 156 -33.19 35.01 -13.35
N ALA A 157 -32.26 35.71 -13.98
CA ALA A 157 -30.87 35.80 -13.56
C ALA A 157 -30.77 36.17 -12.08
N ASP A 158 -30.41 35.19 -11.24
CA ASP A 158 -29.94 35.45 -9.88
C ASP A 158 -28.42 35.27 -9.89
N ASP A 159 -27.72 36.40 -10.06
CA ASP A 159 -26.26 36.56 -10.12
C ASP A 159 -25.54 35.79 -9.00
N ARG A 160 -26.24 35.53 -7.88
CA ARG A 160 -25.73 34.80 -6.73
C ARG A 160 -25.39 33.34 -7.01
N ASN A 161 -26.14 32.65 -7.87
CA ASN A 161 -25.94 31.22 -8.10
C ASN A 161 -24.81 30.95 -9.10
N LEU A 162 -24.63 31.85 -10.06
CA LEU A 162 -23.49 31.84 -10.99
C LEU A 162 -22.18 32.17 -10.28
N LEU A 163 -22.17 33.13 -9.35
CA LEU A 163 -20.98 33.47 -8.57
C LEU A 163 -20.52 32.32 -7.66
N VAL A 164 -21.46 31.58 -7.07
CA VAL A 164 -21.12 30.38 -6.26
C VAL A 164 -20.53 29.30 -7.16
N ARG A 165 -21.11 29.06 -8.34
CA ARG A 165 -20.59 28.05 -9.26
C ARG A 165 -19.23 28.42 -9.87
N VAL A 166 -19.01 29.70 -10.16
CA VAL A 166 -17.71 30.21 -10.62
C VAL A 166 -16.67 30.07 -9.51
N ALA A 167 -17.01 30.37 -8.25
CA ALA A 167 -16.10 30.19 -7.13
C ALA A 167 -15.72 28.71 -6.90
N GLU A 168 -16.68 27.79 -7.05
CA GLU A 168 -16.44 26.35 -6.96
C GLU A 168 -15.51 25.86 -8.09
N LEU A 169 -15.79 26.27 -9.34
CA LEU A 169 -15.00 25.89 -10.51
C LEU A 169 -13.58 26.49 -10.47
N GLU A 170 -13.43 27.73 -10.00
CA GLU A 170 -12.11 28.33 -9.79
C GLU A 170 -11.30 27.60 -8.71
N GLU A 171 -11.96 27.10 -7.67
CA GLU A 171 -11.30 26.33 -6.62
C GLU A 171 -10.90 24.94 -7.11
N GLU A 172 -11.74 24.30 -7.91
CA GLU A 172 -11.44 23.02 -8.55
C GLU A 172 -10.28 23.16 -9.54
N LEU A 173 -10.29 24.21 -10.37
CA LEU A 173 -9.20 24.53 -11.29
C LEU A 173 -7.89 24.79 -10.55
N ARG A 174 -7.92 25.52 -9.42
CA ARG A 174 -6.74 25.75 -8.56
C ARG A 174 -6.20 24.43 -8.00
N LYS A 175 -7.08 23.54 -7.53
CA LYS A 175 -6.67 22.22 -7.02
C LYS A 175 -6.01 21.37 -8.10
N THR A 176 -6.60 21.30 -9.29
CA THR A 176 -6.04 20.53 -10.41
C THR A 176 -4.72 21.14 -10.89
N GLN A 177 -4.61 22.46 -10.97
CA GLN A 177 -3.35 23.14 -11.31
C GLN A 177 -2.25 22.88 -10.28
N PHE A 178 -2.59 22.92 -8.99
CA PHE A 178 -1.65 22.59 -7.91
C PHE A 178 -1.20 21.14 -7.97
N GLN A 179 -2.12 20.18 -8.18
CA GLN A 179 -1.77 18.77 -8.38
C GLN A 179 -0.89 18.56 -9.60
N PHE A 180 -1.12 19.30 -10.68
CA PHE A 180 -0.32 19.20 -11.90
C PHE A 180 1.08 19.80 -11.73
N GLU A 181 1.21 20.91 -10.99
CA GLU A 181 2.51 21.50 -10.63
C GLU A 181 3.29 20.60 -9.67
N ASP A 182 2.61 19.95 -8.73
CA ASP A 182 3.21 18.98 -7.81
C ASP A 182 3.70 17.74 -8.57
N TYR A 183 2.85 17.16 -9.43
CA TYR A 183 3.25 16.06 -10.31
C TYR A 183 4.45 16.45 -11.20
N ARG A 184 4.44 17.65 -11.78
CA ARG A 184 5.59 18.17 -12.56
C ARG A 184 6.84 18.34 -11.72
N SER A 185 6.71 18.80 -10.48
CA SER A 185 7.83 19.00 -9.56
C SER A 185 8.44 17.65 -9.18
N VAL A 186 7.62 16.67 -8.80
CA VAL A 186 8.03 15.31 -8.47
C VAL A 186 8.71 14.66 -9.67
N VAL A 187 8.09 14.67 -10.85
CA VAL A 187 8.67 14.09 -12.07
C VAL A 187 9.98 14.79 -12.45
N LYS A 188 10.04 16.12 -12.35
CA LYS A 188 11.27 16.88 -12.62
C LYS A 188 12.38 16.54 -11.62
N LYS A 189 12.04 16.33 -10.35
CA LYS A 189 13.00 15.94 -9.30
C LYS A 189 13.52 14.53 -9.53
N THR A 190 12.63 13.56 -9.80
CA THR A 190 12.98 12.18 -10.16
C THR A 190 13.86 12.11 -11.43
N LEU A 191 13.59 12.95 -12.43
CA LEU A 191 14.41 13.03 -13.63
C LEU A 191 15.76 13.72 -13.38
N THR A 192 15.82 14.74 -12.52
CA THR A 192 17.06 15.46 -12.19
C THR A 192 17.97 14.61 -11.30
N ASP A 193 17.40 13.85 -10.36
CA ASP A 193 18.13 12.93 -9.50
C ASP A 193 18.73 11.77 -10.31
N LYS A 194 18.00 11.25 -11.31
CA LYS A 194 18.55 10.25 -12.27
C LYS A 194 19.61 10.81 -13.22
N TRP A 195 19.54 12.10 -13.56
CA TRP A 195 20.51 12.72 -14.49
C TRP A 195 21.82 13.11 -13.80
N ASN A 196 21.76 13.51 -12.52
CA ASN A 196 22.96 13.82 -11.75
C ASN A 196 23.78 12.58 -11.37
N ASP A 197 23.16 11.40 -11.30
CA ASP A 197 23.83 10.13 -10.99
C ASP A 197 24.55 9.51 -12.22
N THR A 198 24.23 9.97 -13.43
CA THR A 198 24.79 9.44 -14.69
C THR A 198 25.86 10.33 -15.33
N SER A 199 26.14 11.52 -14.79
CA SER A 199 27.12 12.47 -15.33
C SER A 199 28.35 12.70 -14.44
N ALA A 200 28.89 11.66 -13.81
CA ALA A 200 30.22 11.69 -13.18
C ALA A 200 31.27 11.10 -14.13
N ASP A 201 31.59 11.84 -15.19
CA ASP A 201 32.73 11.52 -16.05
C ASP A 201 34.04 11.98 -15.36
N LYS A 202 34.99 11.05 -15.25
CA LYS A 202 36.24 11.24 -14.51
C LYS A 202 37.17 12.18 -15.28
N ASN A 203 37.49 13.35 -14.71
CA ASN A 203 38.84 13.96 -14.64
C ASN A 203 38.78 15.47 -14.37
N ALA A 204 39.00 15.90 -13.12
CA ALA A 204 39.81 17.07 -12.74
C ALA A 204 39.72 17.27 -11.22
N VAL A 205 40.86 17.16 -10.52
CA VAL A 205 40.97 17.38 -9.08
C VAL A 205 41.01 18.89 -8.81
N LEU A 206 39.99 19.39 -8.09
CA LEU A 206 40.07 20.63 -7.31
C LEU A 206 39.54 20.33 -5.89
N PRO A 207 40.04 21.01 -4.84
CA PRO A 207 39.67 20.69 -3.47
C PRO A 207 38.23 21.14 -3.20
N GLU A 208 37.38 20.21 -2.78
CA GLU A 208 36.02 20.50 -2.37
C GLU A 208 35.98 21.33 -1.07
N PRO A 209 35.07 22.32 -0.96
CA PRO A 209 34.77 22.97 0.31
C PRO A 209 34.14 21.96 1.30
N PRO A 210 34.10 22.27 2.61
CA PRO A 210 33.57 21.34 3.61
C PRO A 210 32.11 21.00 3.26
N ALA A 211 31.79 19.71 3.20
CA ALA A 211 30.44 19.22 2.93
C ALA A 211 29.45 19.90 3.89
N GLU A 212 28.51 20.67 3.34
CA GLU A 212 27.34 21.12 4.09
C GLU A 212 26.59 19.86 4.56
N LYS A 213 26.17 19.84 5.83
CA LYS A 213 25.35 18.74 6.35
C LYS A 213 24.07 18.66 5.50
N ARG A 214 23.81 17.47 4.97
CA ARG A 214 22.56 17.15 4.27
C ARG A 214 21.37 17.48 5.16
N ASP A 215 20.38 18.18 4.61
CA ASP A 215 19.13 18.51 5.30
C ASP A 215 18.13 17.36 5.14
N ASP A 216 18.29 16.32 5.95
CA ASP A 216 17.39 15.15 5.98
C ASP A 216 16.00 15.49 6.55
N ASP A 217 15.90 16.57 7.33
CA ASP A 217 14.71 16.94 8.09
C ASP A 217 13.66 17.65 7.26
N SER A 218 14.05 18.58 6.38
CA SER A 218 13.10 19.36 5.59
C SER A 218 12.22 18.50 4.69
N HIS A 219 12.79 17.45 4.10
CA HIS A 219 12.03 16.50 3.27
C HIS A 219 10.99 15.73 4.07
N TYR A 220 11.38 15.22 5.24
CA TYR A 220 10.47 14.55 6.18
C TYR A 220 9.32 15.48 6.60
N PHE A 221 9.59 16.68 7.10
CA PHE A 221 8.51 17.56 7.56
C PHE A 221 7.57 18.03 6.44
N THR A 222 8.08 18.16 5.22
CA THR A 222 7.28 18.55 4.05
C THR A 222 6.31 17.44 3.64
N SER A 223 6.71 16.16 3.71
CA SER A 223 5.81 15.04 3.36
C SER A 223 4.59 14.98 4.29
N TYR A 224 4.76 15.34 5.56
CA TYR A 224 3.68 15.39 6.55
C TYR A 224 2.79 16.65 6.48
N SER A 225 3.06 17.61 5.59
CA SER A 225 2.19 18.80 5.41
C SER A 225 0.91 18.50 4.60
N TYR A 226 0.88 17.39 3.86
CA TYR A 226 -0.22 17.03 2.96
C TYR A 226 -1.32 16.21 3.65
N ASN A 227 -2.56 16.33 3.17
CA ASN A 227 -3.71 15.66 3.81
C ASN A 227 -3.65 14.13 3.69
N ASP A 228 -3.15 13.61 2.57
CA ASP A 228 -3.31 12.21 2.18
C ASP A 228 -2.60 11.24 3.15
N ILE A 229 -1.44 11.63 3.68
CA ILE A 229 -0.73 10.84 4.69
C ILE A 229 -1.49 10.81 6.02
N HIS A 230 -2.09 11.93 6.43
CA HIS A 230 -2.92 12.00 7.64
C HIS A 230 -4.23 11.24 7.47
N GLU A 231 -4.84 11.25 6.28
CA GLU A 231 -6.02 10.46 5.97
C GLU A 231 -5.72 8.95 6.07
N THR A 232 -4.59 8.51 5.52
CA THR A 232 -4.12 7.12 5.64
C THR A 232 -3.93 6.72 7.10
N MET A 233 -3.23 7.55 7.88
CA MET A 233 -3.02 7.34 9.31
C MET A 233 -4.33 7.31 10.12
N LEU A 234 -5.30 8.16 9.80
CA LEU A 234 -6.59 8.24 10.49
C LEU A 234 -7.54 7.09 10.10
N LYS A 235 -7.47 6.61 8.86
CA LYS A 235 -8.23 5.43 8.39
C LYS A 235 -7.67 4.12 8.93
N ASP A 236 -6.41 4.09 9.37
CA ASP A 236 -5.87 2.98 10.15
C ASP A 236 -6.57 2.90 11.51
N THR A 237 -7.64 2.10 11.54
CA THR A 237 -8.45 1.90 12.75
C THR A 237 -7.67 1.13 13.81
N VAL A 238 -6.74 0.23 13.44
CA VAL A 238 -6.00 -0.56 14.42
C VAL A 238 -5.12 0.37 15.25
N ARG A 239 -4.40 1.26 14.56
CA ARG A 239 -3.59 2.31 15.18
C ARG A 239 -4.45 3.26 16.02
N THR A 240 -5.40 3.94 15.37
CA THR A 240 -6.08 5.09 15.98
C THR A 240 -6.99 4.65 17.12
N ASP A 241 -7.64 3.48 17.00
CA ASP A 241 -8.48 2.93 18.06
C ASP A 241 -7.65 2.47 19.25
N ALA A 242 -6.46 1.90 19.07
CA ALA A 242 -5.63 1.46 20.20
C ALA A 242 -5.24 2.63 21.12
N TYR A 243 -4.80 3.76 20.54
CA TYR A 243 -4.54 4.99 21.32
C TYR A 243 -5.80 5.50 22.01
N ARG A 244 -6.90 5.65 21.25
CA ARG A 244 -8.18 6.13 21.79
C ARG A 244 -8.65 5.26 22.95
N ASP A 245 -8.65 3.95 22.76
CA ASP A 245 -9.19 2.97 23.68
C ASP A 245 -8.34 2.92 24.95
N PHE A 246 -7.01 2.96 24.84
CA PHE A 246 -6.16 3.07 26.02
C PHE A 246 -6.47 4.36 26.81
N ILE A 247 -6.53 5.50 26.13
CA ILE A 247 -6.80 6.80 26.77
C ILE A 247 -8.20 6.81 27.43
N TYR A 248 -9.22 6.27 26.76
CA TYR A 248 -10.61 6.30 27.23
C TYR A 248 -10.94 5.24 28.28
N GLN A 249 -10.32 4.06 28.22
CA GLN A 249 -10.45 3.04 29.26
C GLN A 249 -9.70 3.48 30.54
N ASN A 250 -8.70 4.35 30.41
CA ASN A 250 -7.88 4.83 31.51
C ASN A 250 -8.02 6.34 31.79
N LYS A 251 -9.21 6.94 31.57
CA LYS A 251 -9.46 8.38 31.83
C LYS A 251 -9.00 8.88 33.20
N HIS A 252 -9.05 8.01 34.21
CA HIS A 252 -8.58 8.31 35.56
C HIS A 252 -7.08 8.63 35.63
N LEU A 253 -6.26 8.13 34.70
CA LEU A 253 -4.84 8.46 34.57
C LEU A 253 -4.62 9.83 33.94
N PHE A 254 -5.50 10.26 33.02
CA PHE A 254 -5.40 11.52 32.28
C PHE A 254 -6.06 12.69 33.02
N LYS A 255 -7.09 12.42 33.83
CA LYS A 255 -7.88 13.46 34.50
C LYS A 255 -7.00 14.38 35.35
N GLY A 256 -7.01 15.67 35.04
CA GLY A 256 -6.25 16.68 35.78
C GLY A 256 -4.75 16.69 35.50
N LYS A 257 -4.26 15.93 34.51
CA LYS A 257 -2.83 15.83 34.18
C LYS A 257 -2.42 16.80 33.07
N VAL A 258 -1.11 17.07 33.01
CA VAL A 258 -0.48 17.76 31.86
C VAL A 258 0.09 16.71 30.92
N VAL A 259 -0.36 16.73 29.66
CA VAL A 259 0.05 15.79 28.62
C VAL A 259 0.90 16.50 27.56
N LEU A 260 1.95 15.86 27.08
CA LEU A 260 2.70 16.26 25.88
C LEU A 260 2.40 15.29 24.75
N ASP A 261 2.00 15.81 23.59
CA ASP A 261 1.80 15.09 22.35
C ASP A 261 2.94 15.44 21.38
N VAL A 262 3.86 14.51 21.15
CA VAL A 262 5.07 14.72 20.33
C VAL A 262 4.81 14.25 18.91
N GLY A 263 4.86 15.16 17.94
CA GLY A 263 4.43 14.92 16.56
C GLY A 263 2.92 14.84 16.45
N CYS A 264 2.22 15.89 16.89
CA CYS A 264 0.78 15.83 17.07
C CYS A 264 -0.01 15.71 15.75
N GLY A 265 0.60 16.02 14.60
CA GLY A 265 -0.02 15.98 13.29
C GLY A 265 -1.31 16.79 13.25
N THR A 266 -2.42 16.12 12.96
CA THR A 266 -3.78 16.72 12.94
C THR A 266 -4.34 17.08 14.33
N GLY A 267 -3.67 16.70 15.42
CA GLY A 267 -4.10 16.90 16.80
C GLY A 267 -5.05 15.84 17.34
N ILE A 268 -5.23 14.71 16.64
CA ILE A 268 -6.20 13.67 17.04
C ILE A 268 -5.91 13.05 18.41
N LEU A 269 -4.65 12.74 18.72
CA LEU A 269 -4.26 12.16 20.01
C LEU A 269 -4.41 13.19 21.14
N SER A 270 -4.06 14.45 20.86
CA SER A 270 -4.33 15.58 21.75
C SER A 270 -5.81 15.74 22.08
N LEU A 271 -6.70 15.62 21.09
CA LEU A 271 -8.16 15.65 21.29
C LEU A 271 -8.66 14.48 22.15
N PHE A 272 -8.11 13.28 21.97
CA PHE A 272 -8.43 12.15 22.86
C PHE A 272 -8.02 12.43 24.31
N CYS A 273 -6.81 12.95 24.52
CA CYS A 273 -6.31 13.30 25.85
C CYS A 273 -7.17 14.38 26.53
N ALA A 274 -7.52 15.45 25.81
CA ALA A 274 -8.38 16.51 26.34
C ALA A 274 -9.78 15.99 26.69
N LYS A 275 -10.38 15.19 25.82
CA LYS A 275 -11.69 14.54 26.06
C LYS A 275 -11.67 13.50 27.19
N ALA A 276 -10.49 12.96 27.52
CA ALA A 276 -10.28 12.11 28.69
C ALA A 276 -10.16 12.89 30.01
N GLY A 277 -10.10 14.23 29.95
CA GLY A 277 -10.08 15.11 31.11
C GLY A 277 -8.70 15.64 31.49
N ALA A 278 -7.72 15.59 30.59
CA ALA A 278 -6.44 16.27 30.80
C ALA A 278 -6.65 17.74 31.17
N ALA A 279 -5.91 18.24 32.17
CA ALA A 279 -5.98 19.65 32.56
C ALA A 279 -5.38 20.57 31.49
N ARG A 280 -4.35 20.06 30.79
CA ARG A 280 -3.73 20.72 29.65
C ARG A 280 -3.07 19.67 28.76
N VAL A 281 -3.14 19.89 27.45
CA VAL A 281 -2.36 19.14 26.46
C VAL A 281 -1.47 20.11 25.71
N ILE A 282 -0.19 19.77 25.55
CA ILE A 282 0.76 20.55 24.78
C ILE A 282 1.08 19.72 23.54
N ALA A 283 0.66 20.20 22.38
CA ALA A 283 0.76 19.50 21.11
C ALA A 283 1.91 20.12 20.30
N VAL A 284 2.94 19.34 19.99
CA VAL A 284 4.15 19.83 19.29
C VAL A 284 4.24 19.16 17.94
N ASP A 285 4.40 19.97 16.89
CA ASP A 285 4.68 19.48 15.53
C ASP A 285 5.45 20.56 14.76
N ASN A 286 6.36 20.15 13.87
CA ASN A 286 7.16 21.09 13.07
C ASN A 286 6.54 21.34 11.68
N SER A 287 5.69 20.45 11.19
CA SER A 287 5.03 20.56 9.89
C SER A 287 3.93 21.63 9.87
N ASP A 288 3.59 22.14 8.68
CA ASP A 288 2.49 23.10 8.47
C ASP A 288 1.11 22.53 8.85
N ILE A 289 0.98 21.21 8.99
CA ILE A 289 -0.25 20.55 9.46
C ILE A 289 -0.74 21.11 10.80
N ILE A 290 0.16 21.66 11.62
CA ILE A 290 -0.17 22.22 12.92
C ILE A 290 -1.19 23.37 12.87
N ASP A 291 -1.26 24.10 11.75
CA ASP A 291 -2.27 25.13 11.56
C ASP A 291 -3.67 24.53 11.42
N LYS A 292 -3.80 23.41 10.70
CA LYS A 292 -5.04 22.62 10.65
C LYS A 292 -5.34 21.97 11.99
N ALA A 293 -4.32 21.53 12.74
CA ALA A 293 -4.51 21.01 14.09
C ALA A 293 -5.14 22.05 15.02
N ARG A 294 -4.66 23.31 14.97
CA ARG A 294 -5.26 24.43 15.72
C ARG A 294 -6.74 24.63 15.36
N GLU A 295 -7.07 24.59 14.07
CA GLU A 295 -8.45 24.71 13.59
C GLU A 295 -9.31 23.54 14.10
N ASN A 296 -8.84 22.30 13.97
CA ASN A 296 -9.52 21.11 14.48
C ASN A 296 -9.80 21.22 15.97
N ILE A 297 -8.80 21.65 16.75
CA ILE A 297 -8.91 21.84 18.20
C ILE A 297 -9.94 22.91 18.56
N PHE A 298 -9.94 24.03 17.83
CA PHE A 298 -10.92 25.10 18.02
C PHE A 298 -12.34 24.63 17.70
N ASN A 299 -12.53 23.98 16.55
CA ASN A 299 -13.83 23.49 16.09
C ASN A 299 -14.42 22.42 17.03
N ASN A 300 -13.58 21.71 17.78
CA ASN A 300 -14.01 20.71 18.77
C ASN A 300 -14.12 21.27 20.20
N GLY A 301 -13.96 22.58 20.40
CA GLY A 301 -14.16 23.24 21.70
C GLY A 301 -13.05 22.99 22.73
N PHE A 302 -11.84 22.64 22.29
CA PHE A 302 -10.70 22.34 23.18
C PHE A 302 -9.58 23.37 23.15
N ALA A 303 -9.82 24.55 22.55
CA ALA A 303 -8.82 25.62 22.43
C ALA A 303 -8.25 26.09 23.79
N ASP A 304 -9.05 26.06 24.86
CA ASP A 304 -8.59 26.44 26.21
C ASP A 304 -7.78 25.34 26.91
N THR A 305 -7.82 24.11 26.40
CA THR A 305 -7.17 22.94 27.01
C THR A 305 -5.91 22.51 26.25
N ILE A 306 -5.91 22.64 24.92
CA ILE A 306 -4.81 22.17 24.05
C ILE A 306 -4.04 23.38 23.51
N THR A 307 -2.73 23.39 23.70
CA THR A 307 -1.82 24.42 23.18
C THR A 307 -0.91 23.83 22.10
N CYS A 308 -1.02 24.32 20.85
CA CYS A 308 -0.17 23.88 19.74
C CYS A 308 1.10 24.73 19.61
N LEU A 309 2.26 24.08 19.67
CA LEU A 309 3.57 24.69 19.50
C LEU A 309 4.19 24.21 18.19
N ARG A 310 4.47 25.15 17.28
CA ARG A 310 5.15 24.84 16.01
C ARG A 310 6.65 24.81 16.21
N GLY A 311 7.29 23.70 15.87
CA GLY A 311 8.74 23.53 15.93
C GLY A 311 9.16 22.09 16.24
N LYS A 312 10.46 21.81 16.14
CA LYS A 312 11.03 20.53 16.63
C LYS A 312 10.92 20.47 18.14
N VAL A 313 10.63 19.29 18.71
CA VAL A 313 10.45 19.14 20.15
C VAL A 313 11.70 19.56 20.93
N GLU A 314 12.87 19.38 20.31
CA GLU A 314 14.20 19.73 20.79
C GLU A 314 14.41 21.24 20.96
N GLU A 315 13.73 22.04 20.13
CA GLU A 315 13.93 23.47 19.96
C GLU A 315 12.85 24.30 20.67
N VAL A 316 11.63 23.76 20.80
CA VAL A 316 10.53 24.45 21.48
C VAL A 316 10.72 24.46 23.00
N THR A 317 10.23 25.53 23.64
CA THR A 317 10.16 25.61 25.10
C THR A 317 8.71 25.41 25.55
N LEU A 318 8.46 24.34 26.30
CA LEU A 318 7.12 24.08 26.85
C LEU A 318 6.74 25.15 27.90
N PRO A 319 5.45 25.50 28.02
CA PRO A 319 4.95 26.41 29.07
C PRO A 319 4.88 25.74 30.46
N VAL A 320 5.72 24.74 30.69
CA VAL A 320 5.88 23.95 31.92
C VAL A 320 7.30 23.42 32.03
N GLU A 321 7.72 23.18 33.27
CA GLU A 321 8.97 22.47 33.54
C GLU A 321 8.87 20.97 33.26
N LYS A 322 7.73 20.34 33.62
CA LYS A 322 7.52 18.89 33.52
C LYS A 322 6.08 18.53 33.12
N VAL A 323 5.91 17.37 32.49
CA VAL A 323 4.62 16.78 32.09
C VAL A 323 4.41 15.43 32.77
N ASP A 324 3.14 15.07 32.99
CA ASP A 324 2.75 13.81 33.64
C ASP A 324 2.72 12.64 32.64
N ILE A 325 2.39 12.91 31.38
CA ILE A 325 2.21 11.89 30.34
C ILE A 325 2.82 12.41 29.04
N ILE A 326 3.56 11.54 28.34
CA ILE A 326 3.93 11.73 26.94
C ILE A 326 3.14 10.74 26.11
N VAL A 327 2.40 11.25 25.14
CA VAL A 327 1.75 10.47 24.09
C VAL A 327 2.48 10.80 22.79
N SER A 328 2.79 9.78 22.00
CA SER A 328 3.37 9.99 20.68
C SER A 328 3.12 8.77 19.81
N GLU A 329 2.84 9.03 18.55
CA GLU A 329 2.90 8.04 17.50
C GLU A 329 4.14 8.39 16.67
N TRP A 330 5.20 7.62 16.90
CA TRP A 330 6.55 7.86 16.39
C TRP A 330 7.03 6.71 15.50
N MET A 331 6.23 5.66 15.35
CA MET A 331 6.67 4.39 14.79
C MET A 331 6.80 4.56 13.27
N GLY A 332 7.98 4.25 12.73
CA GLY A 332 8.19 4.17 11.30
C GLY A 332 8.00 2.74 10.76
N TYR A 333 8.21 2.56 9.46
CA TYR A 333 8.37 1.24 8.88
C TYR A 333 9.53 0.47 9.54
N CYS A 334 9.41 -0.84 9.68
CA CYS A 334 10.36 -1.63 10.49
C CYS A 334 10.60 -1.03 11.90
N LEU A 335 9.58 -0.37 12.47
CA LEU A 335 9.58 0.39 13.73
C LEU A 335 10.48 1.64 13.79
N LEU A 336 11.72 1.54 13.30
CA LEU A 336 12.78 2.52 13.54
C LEU A 336 13.17 3.37 12.31
N TYR A 337 12.59 3.10 11.14
CA TYR A 337 12.76 3.99 9.97
C TYR A 337 12.21 5.40 10.29
N GLU A 338 12.75 6.44 9.62
CA GLU A 338 12.48 7.87 9.85
C GLU A 338 12.98 8.46 11.19
N ALA A 339 13.52 7.65 12.10
CA ALA A 339 14.27 8.05 13.30
C ALA A 339 13.54 9.01 14.27
N MET A 340 12.21 8.97 14.37
CA MET A 340 11.45 9.86 15.26
C MET A 340 11.56 9.48 16.76
N LEU A 341 11.93 8.24 17.09
CA LEU A 341 12.06 7.77 18.48
C LEU A 341 13.11 8.58 19.27
N ASP A 342 14.17 9.05 18.62
CA ASP A 342 15.19 9.92 19.22
C ASP A 342 14.56 11.18 19.85
N SER A 343 13.65 11.82 19.13
CA SER A 343 12.91 13.00 19.60
C SER A 343 12.01 12.69 20.79
N VAL A 344 11.37 11.52 20.80
CA VAL A 344 10.53 11.05 21.92
C VAL A 344 11.37 10.76 23.16
N ILE A 345 12.53 10.11 22.98
CA ILE A 345 13.50 9.86 24.07
C ILE A 345 14.01 11.18 24.65
N TRP A 346 14.36 12.15 23.80
CA TRP A 346 14.78 13.47 24.23
C TRP A 346 13.67 14.18 25.03
N ALA A 347 12.43 14.13 24.55
CA ALA A 347 11.28 14.74 25.22
C ALA A 347 11.00 14.07 26.57
N ARG A 348 11.13 12.74 26.65
CA ARG A 348 11.02 11.99 27.90
C ARG A 348 12.06 12.45 28.91
N ASP A 349 13.34 12.44 28.53
CA ASP A 349 14.43 12.74 29.46
C ASP A 349 14.36 14.20 29.96
N LYS A 350 13.95 15.13 29.08
CA LYS A 350 13.82 16.55 29.44
C LYS A 350 12.55 16.86 30.21
N TYR A 351 11.39 16.40 29.75
CA TYR A 351 10.09 16.90 30.22
C TYR A 351 9.27 15.90 31.05
N LEU A 352 9.49 14.59 30.95
CA LEU A 352 8.69 13.65 31.74
C LEU A 352 9.06 13.72 33.23
N LYS A 353 8.04 13.60 34.10
CA LYS A 353 8.24 13.39 35.55
C LYS A 353 8.80 11.98 35.81
N PRO A 354 9.50 11.75 36.94
CA PRO A 354 10.02 10.43 37.28
C PRO A 354 8.97 9.30 37.37
N ASP A 355 7.72 9.65 37.72
CA ASP A 355 6.57 8.75 37.78
C ASP A 355 5.63 8.90 36.57
N GLY A 356 6.11 9.55 35.50
CA GLY A 356 5.33 9.86 34.31
C GLY A 356 5.04 8.64 33.44
N LEU A 357 4.01 8.78 32.61
CA LEU A 357 3.53 7.72 31.73
C LEU A 357 3.99 7.96 30.29
N MET A 358 4.51 6.91 29.65
CA MET A 358 4.74 6.86 28.20
C MET A 358 3.58 6.11 27.54
N VAL A 359 3.07 6.66 26.44
CA VAL A 359 1.96 6.09 25.66
C VAL A 359 2.35 6.10 24.17
N PRO A 360 2.66 4.94 23.56
CA PRO A 360 2.71 3.59 24.14
C PRO A 360 3.86 3.42 25.16
N SER A 361 3.92 2.27 25.84
CA SER A 361 4.98 2.01 26.84
C SER A 361 6.01 0.98 26.39
N HIS A 362 5.64 -0.01 25.58
CA HIS A 362 6.55 -1.04 25.10
C HIS A 362 6.31 -1.39 23.63
N MET A 363 7.39 -1.75 22.96
CA MET A 363 7.38 -2.29 21.60
C MET A 363 8.11 -3.64 21.59
N ASN A 364 7.53 -4.67 20.98
CA ASN A 364 8.22 -5.92 20.68
C ASN A 364 8.38 -6.04 19.17
N MET A 365 9.60 -6.31 18.69
CA MET A 365 9.86 -6.58 17.27
C MET A 365 10.05 -8.07 17.03
N TRP A 366 9.51 -8.52 15.91
CA TRP A 366 9.46 -9.91 15.51
C TRP A 366 10.08 -10.10 14.14
N VAL A 367 10.64 -11.28 13.94
CA VAL A 367 11.13 -11.71 12.64
C VAL A 367 10.69 -13.14 12.36
N ALA A 368 10.33 -13.44 11.11
CA ALA A 368 10.05 -14.80 10.66
C ALA A 368 10.54 -15.05 9.23
N PRO A 369 10.85 -16.31 8.87
CA PRO A 369 11.19 -16.66 7.50
C PRO A 369 9.94 -16.67 6.60
N VAL A 370 10.13 -16.26 5.34
CA VAL A 370 9.09 -16.19 4.31
C VAL A 370 9.44 -17.14 3.17
N SER A 371 8.42 -17.87 2.69
CA SER A 371 8.44 -18.55 1.40
C SER A 371 7.21 -18.12 0.62
N ASP A 372 7.43 -17.52 -0.54
CA ASP A 372 6.39 -17.00 -1.42
C ASP A 372 6.85 -17.08 -2.87
N ALA A 373 6.64 -18.26 -3.46
CA ALA A 373 7.06 -18.53 -4.83
C ALA A 373 6.27 -17.68 -5.84
N ASP A 374 5.01 -17.37 -5.56
CA ASP A 374 4.12 -16.60 -6.44
C ASP A 374 4.55 -15.13 -6.46
N TYR A 375 4.79 -14.52 -5.31
CA TYR A 375 5.32 -13.16 -5.26
C TYR A 375 6.67 -13.07 -5.99
N VAL A 376 7.54 -14.07 -5.78
CA VAL A 376 8.83 -14.11 -6.47
C VAL A 376 8.66 -14.29 -7.98
N ALA A 377 7.66 -15.06 -8.41
CA ALA A 377 7.34 -15.25 -9.81
C ALA A 377 7.01 -13.92 -10.47
N ASP A 378 6.07 -13.19 -9.86
CA ASP A 378 5.45 -11.98 -10.40
C ASP A 378 6.35 -10.74 -10.35
N HIS A 379 7.22 -10.62 -9.35
CA HIS A 379 7.99 -9.38 -9.13
C HIS A 379 9.47 -9.51 -9.48
N PHE A 380 10.03 -10.71 -9.40
CA PHE A 380 11.47 -10.92 -9.64
C PHE A 380 11.74 -11.75 -10.87
N THR A 381 11.11 -12.93 -11.02
CA THR A 381 11.40 -13.78 -12.17
C THR A 381 10.67 -13.36 -13.44
N PHE A 382 9.60 -12.56 -13.32
CA PHE A 382 8.91 -11.91 -14.43
C PHE A 382 9.87 -11.29 -15.45
N TRP A 383 10.90 -10.58 -14.98
CA TRP A 383 11.90 -9.93 -15.83
C TRP A 383 12.76 -10.88 -16.67
N ARG A 384 12.73 -12.19 -16.43
CA ARG A 384 13.49 -13.16 -17.22
C ARG A 384 12.87 -13.41 -18.59
N ASP A 385 11.57 -13.20 -18.72
CA ASP A 385 10.81 -13.40 -19.95
C ASP A 385 9.58 -12.49 -19.94
N VAL A 386 9.74 -11.32 -20.54
CA VAL A 386 8.68 -10.33 -20.70
C VAL A 386 8.28 -10.34 -22.17
N TYR A 387 7.18 -11.03 -22.50
CA TYR A 387 6.70 -11.24 -23.87
C TYR A 387 7.75 -11.87 -24.83
N GLY A 388 8.56 -12.81 -24.35
CA GLY A 388 9.63 -13.45 -25.13
C GLY A 388 10.99 -12.75 -25.04
N PHE A 389 11.07 -11.59 -24.38
CA PHE A 389 12.28 -10.79 -24.27
C PHE A 389 12.95 -10.93 -22.89
N ASP A 390 14.28 -11.13 -22.88
CA ASP A 390 15.08 -11.15 -21.66
C ASP A 390 15.30 -9.72 -21.14
N MET A 391 14.72 -9.40 -19.98
CA MET A 391 14.85 -8.11 -19.31
C MET A 391 15.59 -8.21 -17.96
N LYS A 392 16.51 -9.17 -17.79
CA LYS A 392 17.27 -9.35 -16.52
C LYS A 392 18.03 -8.11 -16.05
N ALA A 393 18.32 -7.17 -16.95
CA ALA A 393 18.89 -5.87 -16.56
C ALA A 393 18.03 -5.12 -15.52
N MET A 394 16.70 -5.35 -15.52
CA MET A 394 15.76 -4.78 -14.55
C MET A 394 15.81 -5.46 -13.17
N MET A 395 16.44 -6.64 -13.06
CA MET A 395 16.62 -7.34 -11.80
C MET A 395 17.81 -6.80 -10.99
N ALA A 396 18.71 -6.02 -11.62
CA ALA A 396 19.86 -5.46 -10.95
C ALA A 396 19.43 -4.55 -9.78
N GLY A 397 19.83 -4.91 -8.56
CA GLY A 397 19.53 -4.14 -7.35
C GLY A 397 18.10 -4.29 -6.81
N ILE A 398 17.23 -5.07 -7.46
CA ILE A 398 15.80 -5.14 -7.09
C ILE A 398 15.55 -5.75 -5.69
N ARG A 399 16.55 -6.44 -5.12
CA ARG A 399 16.53 -7.03 -3.77
C ARG A 399 17.47 -6.33 -2.79
N GLU A 400 18.02 -5.16 -3.15
CA GLU A 400 18.85 -4.35 -2.25
C GLU A 400 18.03 -3.54 -1.24
N ASP A 401 16.77 -3.24 -1.56
CA ASP A 401 15.89 -2.45 -0.71
C ASP A 401 14.92 -3.34 0.07
N ALA A 402 14.65 -2.98 1.32
CA ALA A 402 13.59 -3.62 2.08
C ALA A 402 12.23 -3.11 1.58
N GLN A 403 11.28 -4.02 1.40
CA GLN A 403 9.97 -3.70 0.84
C GLN A 403 8.94 -3.52 1.97
N VAL A 404 8.00 -2.58 1.83
CA VAL A 404 6.89 -2.40 2.77
C VAL A 404 5.62 -3.01 2.17
N LEU A 405 5.32 -4.24 2.57
CA LEU A 405 4.29 -5.07 1.95
C LEU A 405 3.39 -5.69 3.00
N HIS A 406 2.14 -5.95 2.60
CA HIS A 406 1.27 -6.80 3.38
C HIS A 406 1.52 -8.25 2.98
N MET A 407 2.17 -9.02 3.86
CA MET A 407 2.40 -10.45 3.65
C MET A 407 1.27 -11.26 4.27
N PRO A 408 0.62 -12.17 3.53
CA PRO A 408 -0.36 -13.09 4.11
C PRO A 408 0.31 -14.00 5.15
N GLY A 409 -0.32 -14.24 6.30
CA GLY A 409 0.22 -15.17 7.31
C GLY A 409 0.51 -16.59 6.81
N SER A 410 -0.02 -17.00 5.66
CA SER A 410 0.29 -18.29 5.01
C SER A 410 1.68 -18.36 4.37
N THR A 411 2.35 -17.22 4.14
CA THR A 411 3.72 -17.18 3.56
C THR A 411 4.80 -17.34 4.63
N ILE A 412 4.42 -17.20 5.91
CA ILE A 412 5.31 -17.42 7.05
C ILE A 412 5.54 -18.92 7.23
N CYS A 413 6.78 -19.35 7.00
CA CYS A 413 7.14 -20.78 6.94
C CYS A 413 7.89 -21.29 8.18
N GLY A 414 8.02 -20.47 9.23
CA GLY A 414 8.68 -20.85 10.48
C GLY A 414 8.24 -20.01 11.67
N ASP A 415 8.66 -20.44 12.86
CA ASP A 415 8.35 -19.76 14.10
C ASP A 415 8.87 -18.32 14.11
N ALA A 416 7.99 -17.37 14.46
CA ALA A 416 8.36 -15.98 14.69
C ALA A 416 9.24 -15.83 15.94
N PHE A 417 10.30 -15.04 15.83
CA PHE A 417 11.28 -14.82 16.89
C PHE A 417 11.26 -13.37 17.38
N PRO A 418 11.12 -13.12 18.70
CA PRO A 418 11.21 -11.78 19.26
C PRO A 418 12.68 -11.40 19.41
N PHE A 419 13.16 -10.44 18.61
CA PHE A 419 14.59 -10.07 18.59
C PHE A 419 14.91 -8.78 19.35
N LEU A 420 13.92 -7.91 19.57
CA LEU A 420 14.08 -6.66 20.29
C LEU A 420 12.82 -6.33 21.08
N GLN A 421 13.00 -5.90 22.33
CA GLN A 421 11.98 -5.20 23.09
C GLN A 421 12.51 -3.82 23.46
N LEU A 422 11.70 -2.79 23.24
CA LEU A 422 11.95 -1.42 23.67
C LEU A 422 10.95 -1.06 24.77
N SER A 423 11.45 -0.69 25.95
CA SER A 423 10.64 -0.09 27.02
C SER A 423 10.84 1.41 26.97
N LEU A 424 9.81 2.15 26.58
CA LEU A 424 9.94 3.59 26.30
C LEU A 424 10.28 4.41 27.55
N HIS A 425 10.12 3.86 28.74
CA HIS A 425 10.58 4.47 29.99
C HIS A 425 12.10 4.45 30.19
N THR A 426 12.80 3.49 29.59
CA THR A 426 14.23 3.24 29.88
C THR A 426 15.13 3.17 28.65
N THR A 427 14.59 2.89 27.46
CA THR A 427 15.33 2.84 26.19
C THR A 427 16.11 4.13 25.95
N THR A 428 17.34 4.00 25.49
CA THR A 428 18.22 5.12 25.11
C THR A 428 18.50 5.08 23.62
N VAL A 429 18.96 6.21 23.05
CA VAL A 429 19.33 6.29 21.62
C VAL A 429 20.37 5.22 21.23
N LYS A 430 21.26 4.83 22.15
CA LYS A 430 22.26 3.78 21.91
C LYS A 430 21.66 2.39 21.73
N ASP A 431 20.43 2.18 22.18
CA ASP A 431 19.73 0.90 22.07
C ASP A 431 19.05 0.75 20.69
N LEU A 432 19.04 1.79 19.86
CA LEU A 432 18.37 1.82 18.54
C LEU A 432 19.27 1.32 17.39
N VAL A 433 20.58 1.27 17.62
CA VAL A 433 21.57 0.64 16.74
C VAL A 433 22.11 -0.59 17.44
N PHE A 434 21.85 -1.77 16.87
CA PHE A 434 22.12 -3.02 17.58
C PHE A 434 22.41 -4.17 16.63
N THR A 435 23.01 -5.22 17.19
CA THR A 435 23.05 -6.56 16.61
C THR A 435 22.47 -7.54 17.62
N ARG A 436 21.49 -8.33 17.20
CA ARG A 436 20.78 -9.31 18.04
C ARG A 436 20.80 -10.70 17.41
N PRO A 437 20.94 -11.77 18.20
CA PRO A 437 20.77 -13.12 17.68
C PRO A 437 19.30 -13.36 17.34
N TRP A 438 19.05 -14.19 16.36
CA TRP A 438 17.71 -14.67 16.03
C TRP A 438 17.76 -16.14 15.63
N LYS A 439 16.64 -16.83 15.77
CA LYS A 439 16.48 -18.22 15.33
C LYS A 439 15.04 -18.53 14.98
N THR A 440 14.82 -19.49 14.11
CA THR A 440 13.50 -20.00 13.76
C THR A 440 13.55 -21.50 13.56
N THR A 441 12.40 -22.15 13.75
CA THR A 441 12.17 -23.54 13.38
C THR A 441 11.13 -23.56 12.28
N PHE A 442 11.39 -24.26 11.18
CA PHE A 442 10.45 -24.35 10.07
C PHE A 442 9.20 -25.13 10.48
N THR A 443 8.03 -24.58 10.18
CA THR A 443 6.71 -25.14 10.50
C THR A 443 6.04 -25.80 9.30
N SER A 444 6.59 -25.58 8.10
CA SER A 444 6.19 -26.20 6.84
C SER A 444 7.42 -26.65 6.04
N ASP A 445 7.25 -27.67 5.19
CA ASP A 445 8.26 -28.02 4.19
C ASP A 445 8.28 -26.92 3.12
N ILE A 446 9.47 -26.42 2.78
CA ILE A 446 9.65 -25.37 1.75
C ILE A 446 10.76 -25.76 0.77
N ASP A 447 10.53 -25.43 -0.50
CA ASP A 447 11.51 -25.64 -1.56
C ASP A 447 12.63 -24.58 -1.54
N ARG A 448 12.30 -23.38 -1.07
CA ARG A 448 13.21 -22.24 -0.98
C ARG A 448 12.79 -21.25 0.09
N LEU A 449 13.78 -20.71 0.80
CA LEU A 449 13.61 -19.51 1.62
C LEU A 449 13.71 -18.26 0.72
N ASP A 450 12.63 -17.48 0.63
CA ASP A 450 12.54 -16.33 -0.27
C ASP A 450 12.90 -15.01 0.41
N GLY A 451 12.68 -14.92 1.73
CA GLY A 451 12.97 -13.71 2.48
C GLY A 451 12.77 -13.82 3.98
N PHE A 452 12.85 -12.67 4.65
CA PHE A 452 12.48 -12.49 6.04
C PHE A 452 11.40 -11.42 6.16
N ASP A 453 10.46 -11.61 7.07
CA ASP A 453 9.42 -10.64 7.40
C ASP A 453 9.69 -10.06 8.79
N ILE A 454 9.65 -8.73 8.91
CA ILE A 454 9.77 -8.00 10.17
C ILE A 454 8.51 -7.19 10.43
N TRP A 455 8.01 -7.30 11.65
CA TRP A 455 6.92 -6.49 12.16
C TRP A 455 7.11 -6.15 13.64
N PHE A 456 6.20 -5.34 14.18
CA PHE A 456 6.22 -4.97 15.59
C PHE A 456 4.84 -5.02 16.24
N ASP A 457 4.86 -5.25 17.55
CA ASP A 457 3.72 -5.19 18.45
C ASP A 457 3.88 -3.98 19.37
N THR A 458 2.78 -3.29 19.62
CA THR A 458 2.71 -2.09 20.46
C THR A 458 1.89 -2.37 21.70
N PHE A 459 2.41 -2.02 22.88
CA PHE A 459 1.73 -2.22 24.17
C PHE A 459 1.56 -0.90 24.92
N PHE A 460 0.35 -0.70 25.45
CA PHE A 460 -0.06 0.47 26.20
C PHE A 460 -0.36 0.04 27.64
N MET A 461 0.62 0.22 28.53
CA MET A 461 0.48 -0.15 29.94
C MET A 461 0.09 1.05 30.80
N PRO A 462 -0.81 0.91 31.79
CA PRO A 462 -1.31 2.02 32.61
C PRO A 462 -0.35 2.44 33.75
N SER A 463 0.79 1.78 33.91
CA SER A 463 1.86 2.16 34.84
C SER A 463 3.24 2.00 34.19
N GLY A 464 4.17 2.92 34.48
CA GLY A 464 5.57 2.81 34.06
C GLY A 464 6.34 1.66 34.72
N SER A 465 5.77 1.04 35.76
CA SER A 465 6.32 -0.16 36.41
C SER A 465 5.73 -1.47 35.91
N ASP A 466 4.73 -1.42 35.01
CA ASP A 466 4.15 -2.63 34.43
C ASP A 466 5.14 -3.26 33.45
N ALA A 467 5.39 -4.56 33.57
CA ALA A 467 6.26 -5.31 32.68
C ALA A 467 5.47 -5.96 31.54
N VAL A 468 6.07 -6.01 30.36
CA VAL A 468 5.60 -6.77 29.21
C VAL A 468 6.64 -7.86 28.91
N PRO A 469 6.27 -9.15 28.87
CA PRO A 469 7.19 -10.22 28.46
C PRO A 469 7.79 -9.95 27.07
N VAL A 470 9.06 -10.31 26.87
CA VAL A 470 9.77 -10.10 25.58
C VAL A 470 9.12 -10.89 24.45
N ASP A 471 8.52 -12.02 24.76
CA ASP A 471 7.78 -12.90 23.86
C ASP A 471 6.26 -12.66 23.87
N ALA A 472 5.79 -11.58 24.52
CA ALA A 472 4.38 -11.23 24.50
C ALA A 472 3.93 -10.85 23.10
N ARG A 473 2.85 -11.48 22.62
CA ARG A 473 2.20 -11.16 21.35
C ARG A 473 0.96 -10.31 21.59
N ALA A 474 0.81 -9.22 20.84
CA ALA A 474 -0.35 -8.33 20.99
C ALA A 474 -1.69 -9.04 20.69
N GLU A 475 -1.67 -10.03 19.80
CA GLU A 475 -2.85 -10.84 19.46
C GLU A 475 -3.40 -11.64 20.64
N ASP A 476 -2.50 -12.17 21.46
CA ASP A 476 -2.87 -12.94 22.65
C ASP A 476 -3.24 -12.02 23.81
N TRP A 477 -2.66 -10.81 23.85
CA TRP A 477 -2.96 -9.78 24.85
C TRP A 477 -4.45 -9.46 24.92
N THR A 478 -5.05 -9.27 23.75
CA THR A 478 -6.48 -8.94 23.61
C THR A 478 -7.35 -10.13 24.04
N LYS A 479 -6.98 -11.36 23.66
CA LYS A 479 -7.73 -12.59 23.99
C LYS A 479 -7.72 -12.90 25.48
N GLN A 480 -6.56 -12.68 26.13
CA GLN A 480 -6.33 -12.99 27.53
C GLN A 480 -6.85 -11.91 28.50
N LYS A 481 -7.39 -10.79 27.99
CA LYS A 481 -7.83 -9.63 28.78
C LYS A 481 -6.75 -9.14 29.75
N GLN A 482 -5.50 -9.12 29.26
CA GLN A 482 -4.39 -8.58 30.03
C GLN A 482 -4.59 -7.09 30.30
N LYS A 483 -3.86 -6.57 31.30
CA LYS A 483 -3.89 -5.15 31.63
C LYS A 483 -3.39 -4.33 30.44
N GLY A 484 -4.05 -3.20 30.17
CA GLY A 484 -3.66 -2.30 29.08
C GLY A 484 -4.30 -2.64 27.74
N VAL A 485 -3.77 -2.03 26.68
CA VAL A 485 -4.20 -2.25 25.28
C VAL A 485 -2.97 -2.66 24.49
N ALA A 486 -3.14 -3.47 23.43
CA ALA A 486 -2.05 -3.79 22.51
C ALA A 486 -2.57 -3.98 21.09
N PHE A 487 -1.73 -3.74 20.09
CA PHE A 487 -1.99 -4.11 18.71
C PHE A 487 -0.73 -4.64 18.03
N THR A 488 -0.91 -5.43 16.98
CA THR A 488 0.15 -5.97 16.14
C THR A 488 0.13 -5.32 14.77
N THR A 489 1.29 -5.20 14.15
CA THR A 489 1.45 -4.96 12.70
C THR A 489 1.78 -6.25 11.95
N GLY A 490 1.77 -7.41 12.62
CA GLY A 490 2.16 -8.67 12.02
C GLY A 490 1.16 -9.26 11.03
N PRO A 491 1.59 -10.25 10.23
CA PRO A 491 0.83 -10.81 9.11
C PRO A 491 -0.40 -11.63 9.53
N PHE A 492 -0.53 -11.93 10.83
CA PHE A 492 -1.68 -12.64 11.41
C PHE A 492 -2.79 -11.69 11.93
N GLY A 493 -2.46 -10.40 12.06
CA GLY A 493 -3.38 -9.36 12.49
C GLY A 493 -4.15 -8.71 11.35
N LYS A 494 -4.98 -7.72 11.69
CA LYS A 494 -5.60 -6.83 10.69
C LYS A 494 -4.52 -5.90 10.11
N GLU A 495 -4.52 -5.72 8.79
CA GLU A 495 -3.57 -4.82 8.11
C GLU A 495 -3.60 -3.42 8.71
N THR A 496 -2.40 -2.88 8.92
CA THR A 496 -2.12 -1.52 9.36
C THR A 496 -1.37 -0.79 8.24
N HIS A 497 -1.31 0.54 8.27
CA HIS A 497 -0.60 1.29 7.24
C HIS A 497 0.91 1.04 7.23
N TRP A 498 1.49 0.59 8.35
CA TRP A 498 2.90 0.16 8.43
C TRP A 498 3.18 -1.12 7.67
N ARG A 499 2.15 -1.96 7.48
CA ARG A 499 2.28 -3.31 6.92
C ARG A 499 3.44 -4.06 7.59
N GLN A 500 4.26 -4.76 6.82
CA GLN A 500 5.47 -5.42 7.29
C GLN A 500 6.69 -5.04 6.43
N GLY A 501 7.87 -5.15 7.02
CA GLY A 501 9.14 -4.99 6.31
C GLY A 501 9.65 -6.32 5.78
N VAL A 502 9.73 -6.47 4.47
CA VAL A 502 10.09 -7.71 3.79
C VAL A 502 11.45 -7.61 3.13
N MET A 503 12.34 -8.52 3.52
CA MET A 503 13.73 -8.60 3.09
C MET A 503 13.89 -9.79 2.15
N PHE A 504 13.71 -9.59 0.85
CA PHE A 504 13.87 -10.66 -0.13
C PHE A 504 15.35 -11.03 -0.32
N ILE A 505 15.66 -12.31 -0.15
CA ILE A 505 17.03 -12.84 -0.27
C ILE A 505 17.47 -12.80 -1.71
N ASP A 506 18.65 -12.25 -1.99
CA ASP A 506 19.25 -12.37 -3.29
C ASP A 506 19.86 -13.76 -3.48
N HIS A 507 19.35 -14.48 -4.48
CA HIS A 507 19.83 -15.82 -4.84
C HIS A 507 20.76 -15.78 -6.06
N GLU A 508 21.10 -14.62 -6.59
CA GLU A 508 22.02 -14.50 -7.72
C GLU A 508 23.41 -15.05 -7.37
N GLY A 509 23.83 -16.08 -8.12
CA GLY A 509 25.10 -16.78 -7.89
C GLY A 509 25.04 -17.98 -6.93
N ALA A 510 23.89 -18.25 -6.30
CA ALA A 510 23.72 -19.45 -5.47
C ALA A 510 23.65 -20.72 -6.35
N LYS A 511 24.50 -21.72 -6.05
CA LYS A 511 24.62 -22.95 -6.86
C LYS A 511 23.41 -23.90 -6.76
N SER A 512 22.54 -23.73 -5.75
CA SER A 512 21.29 -24.48 -5.59
C SER A 512 20.39 -23.84 -4.53
N SER A 513 19.08 -23.82 -4.77
CA SER A 513 18.10 -23.54 -3.72
C SER A 513 18.19 -24.60 -2.63
N LYS A 514 18.23 -24.16 -1.37
CA LYS A 514 18.20 -25.06 -0.22
C LYS A 514 16.75 -25.27 0.21
N THR A 515 16.32 -26.53 0.18
CA THR A 515 15.04 -26.98 0.72
C THR A 515 15.14 -27.11 2.25
N PHE A 516 14.05 -26.85 2.96
CA PHE A 516 13.96 -27.03 4.40
C PHE A 516 12.72 -27.86 4.74
N ALA A 517 12.87 -28.79 5.67
CA ALA A 517 11.77 -29.62 6.16
C ALA A 517 11.23 -29.09 7.50
N VAL A 518 10.01 -29.49 7.86
CA VAL A 518 9.44 -29.21 9.18
C VAL A 518 10.40 -29.66 10.29
N GLY A 519 10.68 -28.77 11.23
CA GLY A 519 11.59 -29.02 12.34
C GLY A 519 13.06 -28.67 12.06
N ASP A 520 13.43 -28.35 10.83
CA ASP A 520 14.74 -27.77 10.54
C ASP A 520 14.87 -26.41 11.22
N THR A 521 16.09 -26.06 11.61
CA THR A 521 16.39 -24.78 12.26
C THR A 521 17.27 -23.88 11.40
N LEU A 522 17.05 -22.58 11.55
CA LEU A 522 17.84 -21.52 10.96
C LEU A 522 18.13 -20.49 12.04
N GLU A 523 19.40 -20.06 12.14
CA GLU A 523 19.83 -19.10 13.16
C GLU A 523 20.91 -18.16 12.63
N GLY A 524 21.06 -17.01 13.28
CA GLY A 524 22.10 -16.05 12.95
C GLY A 524 21.94 -14.75 13.70
N SER A 525 22.32 -13.64 13.07
CA SER A 525 22.27 -12.30 13.66
C SER A 525 21.50 -11.32 12.77
N LEU A 526 20.81 -10.39 13.41
CA LEU A 526 20.07 -9.30 12.79
C LEU A 526 20.64 -7.99 13.31
N GLU A 527 21.02 -7.10 12.41
CA GLU A 527 21.67 -5.83 12.69
C GLU A 527 20.84 -4.68 12.11
N TYR A 528 20.61 -3.65 12.93
CA TYR A 528 20.00 -2.38 12.55
C TYR A 528 21.07 -1.30 12.66
N ALA A 529 21.31 -0.56 11.59
CA ALA A 529 22.29 0.52 11.53
C ALA A 529 21.70 1.75 10.82
N VAL A 530 22.14 2.94 11.25
CA VAL A 530 21.86 4.20 10.57
C VAL A 530 23.03 4.51 9.65
N PRO A 531 22.82 4.67 8.34
CA PRO A 531 23.91 4.93 7.42
C PRO A 531 24.47 6.35 7.61
N GLU A 532 25.77 6.54 7.34
CA GLU A 532 26.45 7.82 7.60
C GLU A 532 25.94 8.98 6.71
N ASP A 533 25.32 8.66 5.56
CA ASP A 533 24.86 9.62 4.56
C ASP A 533 23.39 10.05 4.69
N ASN A 534 22.60 9.40 5.56
CA ASN A 534 21.21 9.74 5.83
C ASN A 534 20.80 9.31 7.25
N SER A 535 20.58 10.29 8.11
CA SER A 535 20.24 10.06 9.53
C SER A 535 18.84 9.50 9.77
N ARG A 536 17.96 9.52 8.75
CA ARG A 536 16.59 9.00 8.80
C ARG A 536 16.43 7.65 8.10
N ALA A 537 17.46 7.19 7.39
CA ALA A 537 17.49 5.89 6.74
C ALA A 537 17.81 4.76 7.72
N LEU A 538 17.54 3.52 7.29
CA LEU A 538 17.80 2.33 8.05
C LEU A 538 18.40 1.26 7.15
N ASP A 539 19.58 0.76 7.52
CA ASP A 539 20.16 -0.45 6.94
C ASP A 539 19.85 -1.63 7.86
N VAL A 540 19.21 -2.65 7.31
CA VAL A 540 18.90 -3.90 8.02
C VAL A 540 19.74 -5.02 7.44
N LYS A 541 20.56 -5.66 8.27
CA LYS A 541 21.46 -6.72 7.84
C LYS A 541 21.16 -8.02 8.56
N PHE A 542 20.98 -9.09 7.79
CA PHE A 542 20.84 -10.44 8.33
C PHE A 542 22.08 -11.26 8.04
N SER A 543 22.46 -12.08 9.03
CA SER A 543 23.25 -13.27 8.82
C SER A 543 22.42 -14.50 9.17
N TRP A 544 22.60 -15.59 8.43
CA TRP A 544 21.91 -16.84 8.69
C TRP A 544 22.71 -18.06 8.25
N ALA A 545 22.58 -19.14 9.01
CA ALA A 545 23.13 -20.45 8.72
C ALA A 545 22.16 -21.53 9.23
N SER A 546 22.17 -22.70 8.59
CA SER A 546 21.32 -23.82 9.02
C SER A 546 22.15 -25.08 9.27
N GLY A 547 22.15 -25.56 10.51
CA GLY A 547 22.94 -26.70 10.98
C GLY A 547 24.35 -26.29 11.49
N PRO A 548 25.02 -27.18 12.25
CA PRO A 548 26.17 -26.84 13.09
C PRO A 548 27.51 -26.55 12.37
N ASP A 549 27.65 -26.91 11.09
CA ASP A 549 28.93 -26.82 10.33
C ASP A 549 28.81 -25.98 9.03
N LYS A 550 27.93 -24.97 8.96
CA LYS A 550 27.56 -24.35 7.67
C LYS A 550 28.02 -22.91 7.47
N GLU A 551 28.35 -22.64 6.21
CA GLU A 551 28.70 -21.34 5.62
C GLU A 551 27.60 -20.31 5.95
N THR A 552 27.98 -19.25 6.66
CA THR A 552 27.07 -18.16 7.02
C THR A 552 26.81 -17.30 5.80
N THR A 553 25.54 -17.20 5.40
CA THR A 553 25.11 -16.21 4.41
C THR A 553 24.84 -14.89 5.11
N THR A 554 25.11 -13.77 4.44
CA THR A 554 24.83 -12.43 4.96
C THR A 554 24.36 -11.53 3.84
N GLN A 555 23.33 -10.73 4.09
CA GLN A 555 22.81 -9.74 3.16
C GLN A 555 22.32 -8.51 3.94
N THR A 556 22.44 -7.34 3.31
CA THR A 556 21.96 -6.06 3.85
C THR A 556 20.90 -5.50 2.91
N TRP A 557 19.81 -5.02 3.49
CA TRP A 557 18.76 -4.29 2.80
C TRP A 557 18.72 -2.84 3.29
N LYS A 558 18.47 -1.92 2.37
CA LYS A 558 18.40 -0.48 2.63
C LYS A 558 16.94 -0.04 2.73
N MET A 559 16.67 0.93 3.61
CA MET A 559 15.43 1.70 3.65
C MET A 559 15.81 3.18 3.63
N ARG A 560 15.47 3.90 2.56
CA ARG A 560 15.99 5.23 2.29
C ARG A 560 14.91 6.22 1.90
#